data_AF-Q12M99-F1
#
_entry.id   AF-Q12M99-F1
#
_cell.length_a   1.000
_cell.length_b   1.000
_cell.length_c   1.000
_cell.angle_alpha   90.00
_cell.angle_beta   90.00
_cell.angle_gamma   90.00
#
_symmetry.space_group_name_H-M   'P 1'
#
loop_
_entity.id
_entity.type
_entity.pdbx_description
1 polymer ?
#
loop_
_entity_poly.entity_id
_entity_poly.type
_entity_poly.pdbx_seq_one_letter_code
_entity_poly.pdbx_strand_id
1 'polypeptide(L)' 'MWHMSYNINGHEITVNFPVNSISSNKNSIAFSDSQGKYMQTFSKRIEALNFMKWLLSTNK' A
#
# COMPACT_ATOMS: atom_id res chain seq x y z
N MET A 1 0.64 0.29 16.60
CA MET A 1 0.91 -0.08 15.20
C MET A 1 0.70 -1.58 15.06
N TRP A 2 0.09 -2.03 13.97
CA TRP A 2 0.04 -3.45 13.61
C TRP A 2 0.53 -3.63 12.18
N HIS A 3 0.99 -4.83 11.86
CA HIS A 3 1.52 -5.17 10.54
C HIS A 3 0.48 -6.00 9.79
N MET A 4 0.25 -5.66 8.53
CA MET A 4 -0.58 -6.45 7.65
C MET A 4 0.16 -6.69 6.34
N SER A 5 -0.01 -7.89 5.81
CA SER A 5 0.61 -8.33 4.58
C SER A 5 -0.38 -8.31 3.42
N TYR A 6 0.07 -7.85 2.27
CA TYR A 6 -0.66 -7.93 1.01
C TYR A 6 0.14 -8.78 0.02
N ASN A 7 -0.46 -9.89 -0.44
CA ASN A 7 0.17 -10.75 -1.44
C ASN A 7 -0.25 -10.31 -2.84
N ILE A 8 0.73 -10.17 -3.73
CA ILE A 8 0.49 -9.89 -5.14
C ILE A 8 1.45 -10.66 -6.02
N ASN A 9 0.93 -11.48 -6.93
CA ASN A 9 1.70 -12.29 -7.87
C ASN A 9 2.84 -13.10 -7.18
N GLY A 10 2.63 -13.57 -5.95
CA GLY A 10 3.65 -14.30 -5.18
C GLY A 10 4.66 -13.41 -4.43
N HIS A 11 4.55 -12.08 -4.53
CA HIS A 11 5.34 -11.13 -3.75
C HIS A 11 4.52 -10.61 -2.56
N GLU A 12 5.14 -10.53 -1.39
CA GLU A 12 4.51 -10.00 -0.18
C GLU A 12 4.91 -8.54 0.04
N ILE A 13 3.92 -7.69 0.35
CA ILE A 13 4.12 -6.30 0.74
C ILE A 13 3.63 -6.15 2.18
N THR A 14 4.54 -5.86 3.09
CA THR A 14 4.21 -5.59 4.49
C THR A 14 3.95 -4.10 4.67
N VAL A 15 2.82 -3.76 5.28
CA VAL A 15 2.44 -2.38 5.59
C VAL A 15 2.17 -2.25 7.08
N ASN A 16 2.68 -1.19 7.69
CA ASN A 16 2.36 -0.85 9.06
C ASN A 16 1.15 0.08 9.07
N PHE A 17 0.19 -0.24 9.95
CA PHE A 17 -1.00 0.57 10.17
C PHE A 17 -0.98 1.21 11.56
N PRO A 18 -1.65 2.36 11.73
CA PRO A 18 -2.32 3.13 10.69
C PRO A 18 -1.33 3.82 9.74
N VAL A 19 -1.75 3.99 8.49
CA VAL A 19 -1.06 4.88 7.55
C VAL A 19 -1.62 6.29 7.70
N ASN A 20 -0.73 7.27 7.74
CA ASN A 20 -1.00 8.69 7.94
C ASN A 20 -1.36 9.40 6.63
N SER A 21 -0.80 8.96 5.50
CA SER A 21 -1.10 9.53 4.18
C SER A 21 -0.98 8.48 3.09
N ILE A 22 -1.76 8.64 2.02
CA ILE A 22 -1.75 7.78 0.83
C ILE A 22 -1.89 8.69 -0.40
N SER A 23 -1.09 8.44 -1.42
CA SER A 23 -1.16 9.10 -2.73
C SER A 23 -0.91 8.08 -3.85
N SER A 24 -1.48 8.34 -5.02
CA SER A 24 -1.37 7.45 -6.18
C SER A 24 -0.94 8.22 -7.42
N ASN A 25 0.01 7.69 -8.18
CA ASN A 25 0.43 8.22 -9.47
C ASN A 25 0.58 7.07 -10.48
N LYS A 26 -0.33 7.00 -11.47
CA LYS A 26 -0.38 5.95 -12.49
C LYS A 26 -0.40 4.54 -11.87
N ASN A 27 0.75 3.87 -11.82
CA ASN A 27 0.92 2.51 -11.30
C ASN A 27 1.73 2.50 -9.99
N SER A 28 2.01 3.66 -9.41
CA SER A 28 2.76 3.80 -8.17
C SER A 28 1.85 4.31 -7.06
N ILE A 29 1.95 3.70 -5.88
CA ILE A 29 1.24 4.10 -4.66
C ILE A 29 2.29 4.47 -3.62
N ALA A 30 2.25 5.72 -3.15
CA ALA A 30 3.06 6.18 -2.03
C ALA A 30 2.19 6.30 -0.79
N PHE A 31 2.69 5.85 0.35
CA PHE A 31 2.00 5.92 1.63
C PHE A 31 3.00 6.18 2.74
N SER A 32 2.54 6.70 3.87
CA SER A 32 3.38 6.96 5.04
C SER A 32 2.72 6.46 6.29
N ASP A 33 3.48 5.92 7.23
CA ASP A 33 3.06 5.59 8.58
C ASP A 33 3.90 6.39 9.60
N SER A 34 3.91 5.99 10.87
CA SER A 34 4.75 6.63 11.90
C SER A 34 6.25 6.28 11.83
N GLN A 35 6.64 5.30 11.02
CA GLN A 35 8.03 4.90 10.79
C GLN A 35 8.64 5.56 9.55
N GLY A 36 7.84 5.94 8.56
CA GLY A 36 8.35 6.68 7.42
C GLY A 36 7.43 6.76 6.22
N LYS A 37 8.05 6.99 5.05
CA LYS A 37 7.39 7.06 3.75
C LYS A 37 7.82 5.88 2.90
N TYR A 38 6.87 5.29 2.21
CA TYR A 38 7.02 4.10 1.37
C TYR A 38 6.41 4.35 0.01
N MET A 39 6.95 3.68 -1.02
CA MET A 39 6.43 3.78 -2.37
C MET A 39 6.52 2.42 -3.06
N GLN A 40 5.36 1.89 -3.48
CA GLN A 40 5.29 0.69 -4.31
C GLN A 40 4.89 1.03 -5.73
N THR A 41 5.67 0.52 -6.67
CA THR A 41 5.38 0.61 -8.11
C THR A 41 4.97 -0.76 -8.63
N PHE A 42 3.81 -0.79 -9.26
CA PHE A 42 3.19 -2.02 -9.77
C PHE A 42 3.38 -2.10 -11.28
N SER A 43 3.49 -3.33 -11.80
CA SER A 43 3.62 -3.56 -13.24
C SER A 43 2.32 -3.18 -13.97
N LYS A 44 1.16 -3.49 -13.38
CA LYS A 44 -0.15 -3.18 -13.97
C LYS A 44 -0.88 -2.14 -13.14
N ARG A 45 -1.62 -1.24 -13.80
CA ARG A 45 -2.46 -0.24 -13.11
C ARG A 45 -3.52 -0.88 -12.22
N ILE A 46 -4.07 -2.02 -12.63
CA ILE A 46 -5.10 -2.72 -11.84
C ILE A 46 -4.56 -3.24 -10.50
N GLU A 47 -3.28 -3.62 -10.45
CA GLU A 47 -2.60 -4.08 -9.24
C GLU A 47 -2.44 -2.94 -8.24
N ALA A 48 -2.00 -1.77 -8.72
CA ALA A 48 -1.93 -0.55 -7.91
C ALA A 48 -3.29 -0.16 -7.33
N LEU A 49 -4.36 -0.25 -8.13
CA LEU A 49 -5.72 0.05 -7.69
C LEU A 49 -6.22 -0.94 -6.63
N ASN A 50 -5.94 -2.24 -6.80
CA ASN A 50 -6.33 -3.27 -5.83
C ASN A 50 -5.58 -3.07 -4.49
N PHE A 51 -4.28 -2.79 -4.55
CA PHE A 51 -3.49 -2.47 -3.36
C PHE A 51 -4.01 -1.20 -2.66
N MET A 52 -4.32 -0.14 -3.40
CA MET A 52 -4.87 1.10 -2.84
C MET A 52 -6.23 0.86 -2.16
N LYS A 53 -7.12 0.07 -2.77
CA LYS A 53 -8.40 -0.30 -2.14
C LYS A 53 -8.19 -1.05 -0.83
N TRP A 54 -7.27 -2.01 -0.81
CA TRP A 54 -6.92 -2.77 0.38
C TRP A 54 -6.33 -1.88 1.50
N LEU A 55 -5.43 -0.95 1.15
CA LEU A 55 -4.88 0.03 2.10
C LEU A 55 -6.00 0.84 2.77
N LEU A 56 -6.91 1.40 1.96
CA LEU A 56 -8.03 2.21 2.45
C LEU A 56 -9.02 1.40 3.29
N SER A 57 -9.33 0.17 2.90
CA SER A 57 -10.27 -0.67 3.65
C SER A 57 -9.74 -1.10 5.02
N THR A 58 -8.42 -1.20 5.13
CA THR A 58 -7.71 -1.66 6.33
C THR A 58 -7.42 -0.52 7.30
N ASN A 59 -7.23 0.70 6.80
CA ASN A 59 -6.89 1.89 7.60
C ASN A 59 -8.10 2.56 8.27
N LYS A 60 -9.04 1.78 8.80
CA LYS A 60 -10.25 2.28 9.48
C LYS A 60 -9.98 2.74 10.91
#